data_AF-A0A2P7B5C2-F1
#
_entry.id   AF-A0A2P7B5C2-F1
#
_cell.length_a   1.000
_cell.length_b   1.000
_cell.length_c   1.000
_cell.angle_alpha   90.00
_cell.angle_beta   90.00
_cell.angle_gamma   90.00
#
_symmetry.space_group_name_H-M   'P 1'
#
loop_
_entity.id
_entity.type
_entity.pdbx_description
1 polymer ?
#
loop_
_entity_poly.entity_id
_entity_poly.type
_entity_poly.pdbx_seq_one_letter_code
_entity_poly.pdbx_strand_id
1 'polypeptide(L)'
;MALSQFAAADALHAQAEDASFTDFPFLVHCEAAGVDHAFYLSKIDPDGVAVYISPDRLAGTLTITGKAQLIGGEGSGNCAGKTLEQLRSTGQAYYLQR
;
A
#
# COMPACT_ATOMS: atom_id res chain seq x y z
N MET A 1 44.39 -25.02 -20.65
CA MET A 1 44.08 -23.58 -20.50
C MET A 1 42.71 -23.33 -21.11
N ALA A 2 41.68 -23.11 -20.31
CA ALA A 2 40.46 -22.40 -20.71
C ALA A 2 39.78 -21.93 -19.43
N LEU A 3 39.68 -20.61 -19.31
CA LEU A 3 39.27 -19.85 -18.14
C LEU A 3 37.75 -19.84 -17.96
N SER A 4 37.35 -19.80 -16.69
CA SER A 4 36.16 -19.17 -16.08
C SER A 4 35.01 -18.68 -16.96
N GLN A 5 33.78 -18.89 -16.45
CA GLN A 5 32.85 -17.79 -16.19
C GLN A 5 31.74 -18.24 -15.22
N PHE A 6 31.88 -17.83 -13.96
CA PHE A 6 30.81 -17.83 -12.98
C PHE A 6 29.81 -16.75 -13.40
N ALA A 7 28.65 -17.14 -13.92
CA ALA A 7 27.51 -16.23 -14.01
C ALA A 7 26.89 -16.16 -12.61
N ALA A 8 27.33 -15.18 -11.81
CA ALA A 8 26.58 -14.77 -10.65
C ALA A 8 25.27 -14.16 -11.16
N ALA A 9 24.18 -14.93 -11.06
CA ALA A 9 22.86 -14.34 -11.13
C ALA A 9 22.75 -13.43 -9.92
N ASP A 10 22.80 -12.11 -10.16
CA ASP A 10 22.37 -11.09 -9.21
C ASP A 10 20.92 -11.39 -8.86
N ALA A 11 20.74 -12.21 -7.82
CA ALA A 11 19.48 -12.38 -7.16
C ALA A 11 19.16 -11.01 -6.57
N LEU A 12 18.28 -10.28 -7.26
CA LEU A 12 17.61 -9.11 -6.73
C LEU A 12 16.88 -9.59 -5.48
N HIS A 13 17.55 -9.52 -4.34
CA HIS A 13 16.93 -9.68 -3.03
C HIS A 13 16.00 -8.48 -2.90
N ALA A 14 14.76 -8.63 -3.36
CA ALA A 14 13.66 -7.89 -2.79
C ALA A 14 13.64 -8.31 -1.32
N GLN A 15 14.37 -7.56 -0.49
CA GLN A 15 14.19 -7.65 0.95
C GLN A 15 12.75 -7.22 1.16
N ALA A 16 11.88 -8.19 1.40
CA ALA A 16 10.61 -7.91 2.06
C ALA A 16 11.00 -7.20 3.35
N GLU A 17 10.90 -5.88 3.38
CA GLU A 17 10.87 -5.16 4.64
C GLU A 17 9.79 -5.84 5.46
N ASP A 18 10.12 -6.27 6.68
CA ASP A 18 9.17 -6.86 7.63
C ASP A 18 8.11 -5.80 7.99
N ALA A 19 7.15 -5.63 7.09
CA ALA A 19 6.05 -4.70 7.18
C ALA A 19 5.13 -5.15 8.31
N SER A 20 5.08 -4.35 9.38
CA SER A 20 4.22 -4.58 10.53
C SER A 20 2.86 -3.91 10.34
N PHE A 21 1.84 -4.44 11.01
CA PHE A 21 0.51 -3.84 11.09
C PHE A 21 0.52 -2.40 11.63
N THR A 22 1.56 -2.02 12.38
CA THR A 22 1.71 -0.67 12.95
C THR A 22 2.28 0.35 11.98
N ASP A 23 2.90 -0.09 10.88
CA ASP A 23 3.54 0.80 9.91
C ASP A 23 2.50 1.46 8.99
N PHE A 24 1.35 0.81 8.87
CA PHE A 24 0.24 1.20 8.03
C PHE A 24 -0.89 1.87 8.83
N PRO A 25 -1.60 2.83 8.22
CA PRO A 25 -2.81 3.36 8.82
C PRO A 25 -3.86 2.26 8.86
N PHE A 26 -4.62 2.20 9.94
CA PHE A 26 -5.73 1.27 10.07
C PHE A 26 -6.91 1.67 9.18
N LEU A 27 -7.13 2.96 9.00
CA LEU A 27 -8.15 3.51 8.12
C LEU A 27 -7.53 4.55 7.18
N VAL A 28 -7.88 4.46 5.91
CA VAL A 28 -7.62 5.50 4.91
C VAL A 28 -8.96 6.11 4.49
N HIS A 29 -9.08 7.43 4.64
CA HIS A 29 -10.24 8.19 4.24
C HIS A 29 -10.03 8.79 2.85
N CYS A 30 -10.91 8.43 1.92
CA CYS A 30 -10.88 8.92 0.55
C CYS A 30 -12.23 9.53 0.20
N GLU A 31 -12.23 10.65 -0.50
CA GLU A 31 -13.45 11.23 -1.06
C GLU A 31 -13.46 11.02 -2.57
N ALA A 32 -14.61 10.58 -3.10
CA ALA A 32 -14.86 10.50 -4.53
C ALA A 32 -16.31 10.91 -4.82
N ALA A 33 -16.50 11.86 -5.74
CA ALA A 33 -17.82 12.32 -6.20
C ALA A 33 -18.77 12.75 -5.06
N GLY A 34 -18.24 13.36 -4.00
CA GLY A 34 -18.98 13.80 -2.82
C GLY A 34 -19.28 12.70 -1.81
N VAL A 35 -18.72 11.50 -1.98
CA VAL A 35 -18.88 10.37 -1.07
C VAL A 35 -17.58 10.12 -0.32
N ASP A 36 -17.68 10.08 1.01
CA ASP A 36 -16.58 9.71 1.90
C ASP A 36 -16.50 8.18 2.04
N HIS A 37 -15.40 7.60 1.59
CA HIS A 37 -15.08 6.19 1.71
C HIS A 37 -14.06 5.96 2.83
N ALA A 38 -14.39 5.02 3.71
CA ALA A 38 -13.46 4.49 4.70
C ALA A 38 -12.91 3.16 4.21
N PHE A 39 -11.61 3.13 3.92
CA PHE A 39 -10.86 1.95 3.54
C PHE A 39 -10.13 1.39 4.77
N TYR A 40 -10.44 0.17 5.18
CA TYR A 40 -9.89 -0.46 6.38
C TYR A 40 -8.78 -1.45 6.03
N LEU A 41 -7.67 -1.37 6.76
CA LEU A 41 -6.56 -2.31 6.63
C LEU A 41 -7.07 -3.73 6.92
N SER A 42 -6.99 -4.58 5.90
CA SER A 42 -7.55 -5.93 5.94
C SER A 42 -6.46 -7.00 6.07
N LYS A 43 -5.33 -6.82 5.38
CA LYS A 43 -4.16 -7.69 5.48
C LYS A 43 -2.90 -6.97 5.01
N ILE A 44 -1.75 -7.54 5.36
CA ILE A 44 -0.44 -7.21 4.80
C ILE A 44 0.11 -8.50 4.21
N ASP A 45 0.43 -8.48 2.91
CA ASP A 45 1.01 -9.63 2.22
C ASP A 45 2.52 -9.73 2.50
N PRO A 46 3.15 -10.93 2.34
CA PRO A 46 4.56 -11.14 2.66
C PRO A 46 5.56 -10.27 1.87
N ASP A 47 5.10 -9.63 0.78
CA ASP A 47 5.87 -8.69 -0.03
C ASP A 47 5.74 -7.22 0.45
N GLY A 48 5.08 -7.00 1.59
CA GLY A 48 4.90 -5.68 2.19
C GLY A 48 3.75 -4.87 1.57
N VAL A 49 2.86 -5.50 0.80
CA VAL A 49 1.66 -4.85 0.26
C VAL A 49 0.52 -4.92 1.27
N ALA A 50 0.09 -3.76 1.75
CA ALA A 50 -1.12 -3.64 2.55
C ALA A 50 -2.36 -3.58 1.65
N VAL A 51 -3.36 -4.39 1.97
CA VAL A 51 -4.66 -4.42 1.28
C VAL A 51 -5.72 -3.80 2.16
N TYR A 52 -6.49 -2.90 1.55
CA TYR A 52 -7.58 -2.18 2.18
C TYR A 52 -8.91 -2.50 1.52
N ILE A 53 -9.98 -2.53 2.31
CA ILE A 53 -11.34 -2.79 1.83
C ILE A 53 -12.32 -1.78 2.45
N SER A 54 -13.28 -1.31 1.67
CA SER A 54 -14.39 -0.46 2.11
C SER A 54 -15.72 -1.24 2.22
N PRO A 55 -16.71 -0.75 2.98
CA PRO A 55 -18.01 -1.43 3.15
C PRO A 55 -18.80 -1.66 1.86
N ASP A 56 -18.61 -0.81 0.85
CA ASP A 56 -19.18 -0.91 -0.50
C ASP A 56 -18.37 -1.84 -1.44
N ARG A 57 -17.45 -2.62 -0.87
CA ARG A 57 -16.66 -3.67 -1.54
C ARG A 57 -15.64 -3.15 -2.55
N LEU A 58 -15.16 -1.92 -2.38
CA LEU A 58 -13.99 -1.44 -3.09
C LEU A 58 -12.73 -1.96 -2.38
N ALA A 59 -11.69 -2.22 -3.15
CA ALA A 59 -10.39 -2.64 -2.62
C ALA A 59 -9.30 -1.68 -3.09
N GLY A 60 -8.25 -1.54 -2.29
CA GLY A 60 -7.06 -0.78 -2.65
C GLY A 60 -5.80 -1.37 -2.04
N THR A 61 -4.65 -1.04 -2.61
CA THR A 61 -3.34 -1.41 -2.11
C THR A 61 -2.49 -0.20 -1.78
N LEU A 62 -1.63 -0.38 -0.79
CA LEU A 62 -0.62 0.60 -0.40
C LEU A 62 0.64 -0.16 0.01
N THR A 63 1.80 0.37 -0.36
CA THR A 63 3.09 -0.10 0.18
C THR A 63 3.74 1.06 0.93
N ILE A 64 4.71 0.77 1.80
CA ILE A 64 5.41 1.80 2.59
C ILE A 64 6.04 2.87 1.67
N THR A 65 6.68 2.44 0.58
CA THR A 65 7.41 3.32 -0.36
C THR A 65 6.61 3.65 -1.62
N GLY A 66 5.46 3.03 -1.81
CA GLY A 66 4.66 3.13 -3.03
C GLY A 66 3.51 4.10 -2.92
N LYS A 67 2.69 4.08 -3.97
CA LYS A 67 1.51 4.91 -4.10
C LYS A 67 0.26 4.07 -3.88
N ALA A 68 -0.75 4.68 -3.27
CA ALA A 68 -2.08 4.12 -3.14
C ALA A 68 -2.67 3.83 -4.52
N GLN A 69 -3.14 2.60 -4.69
CA GLN A 69 -3.77 2.12 -5.92
C GLN A 69 -5.12 1.50 -5.58
N LEU A 70 -6.13 1.76 -6.41
CA LEU A 70 -7.43 1.11 -6.28
C LEU A 70 -7.41 -0.19 -7.09
N ILE A 71 -7.92 -1.27 -6.51
CA ILE A 71 -8.15 -2.54 -7.18
C ILE A 71 -9.65 -2.66 -7.47
N GLY A 72 -10.02 -2.33 -8.71
CA GLY A 72 -11.41 -2.38 -9.18
C GLY A 72 -12.23 -1.14 -8.78
N GLY A 73 -13.14 -0.73 -9.68
CA GLY A 73 -13.98 0.46 -9.53
C GLY A 73 -13.43 1.69 -10.27
N GLU A 74 -14.33 2.54 -10.75
CA GLU A 74 -13.99 3.90 -11.19
C GLU A 74 -14.02 4.82 -9.96
N GLY A 75 -13.05 5.73 -9.84
CA GLY A 75 -13.05 6.72 -8.76
C GLY A 75 -12.19 6.35 -7.56
N SER A 76 -10.87 6.27 -7.77
CA SER A 76 -9.85 6.24 -6.70
C SER A 76 -9.82 7.52 -5.84
N GLY A 77 -10.73 8.46 -6.15
CA GLY A 77 -10.97 9.67 -5.38
C GLY A 77 -9.73 10.52 -5.23
N ASN A 78 -9.70 11.29 -4.16
CA ASN A 78 -8.55 12.12 -3.80
C ASN A 78 -7.38 11.34 -3.17
N CYS A 79 -7.46 10.01 -3.02
CA CYS A 79 -6.39 9.15 -2.52
C CYS A 79 -5.46 8.62 -3.61
N ALA A 80 -5.95 8.53 -4.84
CA ALA A 80 -5.26 7.93 -5.96
C ALA A 80 -3.84 8.47 -6.15
N GLY A 81 -2.85 7.59 -6.23
CA GLY A 81 -1.48 7.98 -6.57
C GLY A 81 -0.73 8.72 -5.44
N LYS A 82 -1.35 8.91 -4.27
CA LYS A 82 -0.66 9.46 -3.09
C LYS A 82 0.23 8.40 -2.44
N THR A 83 1.40 8.79 -1.96
CA THR A 83 2.21 7.96 -1.08
C THR A 83 1.63 7.93 0.33
N LEU A 84 2.12 7.03 1.18
CA LEU A 84 1.70 6.96 2.57
C LEU A 84 1.96 8.28 3.33
N GLU A 85 3.12 8.91 3.11
CA GLU A 85 3.44 10.24 3.68
C GLU A 85 2.45 11.31 3.22
N GLN A 86 2.05 11.27 1.94
CA GLN A 86 1.09 12.22 1.41
C GLN A 86 -0.29 12.02 2.05
N LEU A 87 -0.75 10.77 2.20
CA LEU A 87 -1.99 10.46 2.91
C LEU A 87 -1.95 10.95 4.38
N ARG A 88 -0.82 10.79 5.08
CA ARG A 88 -0.63 11.35 6.42
C ARG A 88 -0.71 12.88 6.43
N SER A 89 0.05 13.54 5.56
CA SER A 89 0.12 15.01 5.52
C SER A 89 -1.20 15.68 5.14
N THR A 90 -2.06 14.97 4.42
CA THR A 90 -3.38 15.46 3.99
C THR A 90 -4.51 15.06 4.93
N GLY A 91 -4.20 14.43 6.07
CA GLY A 91 -5.20 14.04 7.07
C GLY A 91 -6.07 12.84 6.67
N GLN A 92 -5.61 12.06 5.70
CA GLN A 92 -6.36 10.91 5.16
C GLN A 92 -5.97 9.58 5.81
N ALA A 93 -4.87 9.53 6.55
CA ALA A 93 -4.35 8.31 7.17
C ALA A 93 -4.59 8.31 8.69
N TYR A 94 -5.35 7.33 9.18
CA TYR A 94 -5.71 7.17 10.59
C TYR A 94 -5.08 5.91 11.17
N TYR A 95 -4.32 6.06 12.23
CA TYR A 95 -3.59 4.98 12.91
C TYR A 95 -4.32 4.56 14.18
N LEU A 96 -4.28 3.26 14.50
CA LEU A 96 -4.66 2.80 15.83
C LEU A 96 -3.64 3.30 16.84
N GLN A 97 -4.10 4.00 17.88
CA GLN A 97 -3.27 4.30 19.04
C GLN A 97 -3.25 3.08 19.96
N ARG A 98 -2.07 2.78 20.50
CA ARG A 98 -1.88 1.70 21.47
C ARG A 98 -2.13 2.20 22.88
#